data_AF-A0A7C3DAW3-F1
#
_entry.id   AF-A0A7C3DAW3-F1
#
_cell.length_a   1.000
_cell.length_b   1.000
_cell.length_c   1.000
_cell.angle_alpha   90.00
_cell.angle_beta   90.00
_cell.angle_gamma   90.00
#
_symmetry.space_group_name_H-M   'P 1'
#
loop_
_entity.id
_entity.type
_entity.pdbx_description
1 polymer ?
#
loop_
_entity_poly.entity_id
_entity_poly.type
_entity_poly.pdbx_seq_one_letter_code
_entity_poly.pdbx_strand_id
1 'polypeptide(L)'
;MRKLVLLMLAVALAAGCSKSPEKTVLAKVGDKEITLAQFNAELAQVPDKYKKQFMQDKEAFLDELIVREVLRQEAERQFGPLDSAAVAAQSDTAHTMNPAWFQRINQVVQKATDTVKVSMAEARDFYNKRSAEMGGKSFGEMAPMIQAYLKRQKQQVLASAYVDTLKAHAKIWKNEKIIAKWDAELQNPVRDALKKGKPVAALFTVTDFAPAMEAWSNLQSALAGKEDQVTAVLVNLREMPYLGRRYKIMQVPTLVILDKDGNELGRKVGATSTQDLAQALADAGLPVQSEAAPDTTAKAQSQ
;
A
#
# COMPACT_ATOMS: atom_id res chain seq x y z
N MET A 1 69.36 -4.11 48.09
CA MET A 1 68.84 -5.02 47.05
C MET A 1 67.32 -4.93 47.01
N ARG A 2 66.76 -4.06 46.16
CA ARG A 2 65.31 -3.83 46.02
C ARG A 2 64.81 -4.63 44.81
N LYS A 3 63.85 -5.53 45.02
CA LYS A 3 63.18 -6.30 43.96
C LYS A 3 62.19 -5.39 43.25
N LEU A 4 62.41 -5.16 41.94
CA LEU A 4 61.49 -4.46 41.05
C LEU A 4 60.45 -5.48 40.55
N VAL A 5 59.19 -5.28 40.91
CA VAL A 5 58.05 -6.03 40.35
C VAL A 5 57.57 -5.27 39.12
N LEU A 6 57.76 -5.87 37.95
CA LEU A 6 57.26 -5.37 36.66
C LEU A 6 55.85 -5.93 36.45
N LEU A 7 54.85 -5.05 36.58
CA LEU A 7 53.45 -5.33 36.31
C LEU A 7 53.23 -5.27 34.79
N MET A 8 53.07 -6.43 34.13
CA MET A 8 52.61 -6.48 32.74
C MET A 8 51.11 -6.14 32.69
N LEU A 9 50.80 -4.98 32.11
CA LEU A 9 49.45 -4.57 31.77
C LEU A 9 49.01 -5.32 30.51
N ALA A 10 48.26 -6.41 30.67
CA ALA A 10 47.57 -7.06 29.56
C ALA A 10 46.35 -6.21 29.18
N VAL A 11 46.51 -5.32 28.19
CA VAL A 11 45.39 -4.64 27.54
C VAL A 11 44.67 -5.66 26.66
N ALA A 12 43.55 -6.18 27.16
CA ALA A 12 42.63 -6.96 26.37
C ALA A 12 41.98 -6.04 25.32
N LEU A 13 42.43 -6.15 24.07
CA LEU A 13 41.73 -5.64 22.90
C LEU A 13 40.42 -6.41 22.76
N ALA A 14 39.34 -5.87 23.32
CA ALA A 14 38.00 -6.26 22.96
C ALA A 14 37.79 -5.90 21.47
N ALA A 15 38.02 -6.87 20.59
CA ALA A 15 37.55 -6.83 19.21
C ALA A 15 36.02 -6.91 19.21
N GLY A 16 35.37 -5.79 19.53
CA GLY A 16 33.96 -5.62 19.25
C GLY A 16 33.79 -5.67 17.73
N CYS A 17 33.17 -6.74 17.23
CA CYS A 17 32.65 -6.79 15.87
C CYS A 17 31.61 -5.67 15.69
N SER A 18 32.07 -4.47 15.36
CA SER A 18 31.23 -3.41 14.84
C SER A 18 30.76 -3.86 13.46
N LYS A 19 29.58 -4.51 13.40
CA LYS A 19 28.86 -4.72 12.14
C LYS A 19 28.69 -3.34 11.50
N SER A 20 29.44 -3.07 10.43
CA SER A 20 29.29 -1.82 9.69
C SER A 20 27.81 -1.64 9.32
N PRO A 21 27.21 -0.45 9.58
CA PRO A 21 25.79 -0.22 9.32
C PRO A 21 25.39 -0.57 7.87
N GLU A 22 26.31 -0.41 6.92
CA GLU A 22 26.14 -0.70 5.50
C GLU A 22 25.90 -2.19 5.20
N LYS A 23 26.47 -3.10 6.00
CA LYS A 23 26.26 -4.56 5.88
C LYS A 23 24.99 -5.04 6.59
N THR A 24 24.20 -4.14 7.16
CA THR A 24 22.95 -4.50 7.82
C THR A 24 21.96 -5.02 6.78
N VAL A 25 21.56 -6.28 6.90
CA VAL A 25 20.52 -6.87 6.06
C VAL A 25 19.15 -6.38 6.54
N LEU A 26 18.38 -5.81 5.61
CA LEU A 26 17.02 -5.32 5.84
C LEU A 26 15.98 -6.37 5.48
N ALA A 27 16.21 -7.10 4.39
CA ALA A 27 15.34 -8.17 3.95
C ALA A 27 16.13 -9.25 3.20
N LYS A 28 15.52 -10.44 3.08
CA LYS A 28 15.97 -11.53 2.22
C LYS A 28 14.82 -12.04 1.38
N VAL A 29 15.13 -12.39 0.13
CA VAL A 29 14.22 -13.08 -0.79
C VAL A 29 14.94 -14.32 -1.29
N GLY A 30 14.61 -15.49 -0.72
CA GLY A 30 15.43 -16.68 -0.88
C GLY A 30 16.85 -16.44 -0.34
N ASP A 31 17.85 -16.63 -1.19
CA ASP A 31 19.26 -16.42 -0.85
C ASP A 31 19.75 -14.99 -1.13
N LYS A 32 18.93 -14.15 -1.77
CA LYS A 32 19.30 -12.76 -2.08
C LYS A 32 19.06 -11.87 -0.86
N GLU A 33 20.10 -11.17 -0.43
CA GLU A 33 20.02 -10.15 0.62
C GLU A 33 19.79 -8.75 0.02
N ILE A 34 18.92 -7.97 0.68
CA ILE A 34 18.76 -6.53 0.46
C ILE A 34 19.35 -5.83 1.68
N THR A 35 20.48 -5.13 1.49
CA THR A 35 21.21 -4.46 2.56
C THR A 35 20.79 -3.00 2.73
N LEU A 36 21.14 -2.39 3.86
CA LEU A 36 20.94 -0.96 4.10
C LEU A 36 21.72 -0.10 3.10
N ALA A 37 22.93 -0.53 2.71
CA ALA A 37 23.70 0.14 1.67
C ALA A 37 22.95 0.13 0.33
N GLN A 38 22.44 -1.04 -0.09
CA GLN A 38 21.66 -1.15 -1.32
C GLN A 38 20.38 -0.31 -1.25
N PHE A 39 19.64 -0.39 -0.15
CA PHE A 39 18.42 0.41 0.06
C PHE A 39 18.70 1.91 -0.08
N ASN A 40 19.76 2.41 0.55
CA ASN A 40 20.13 3.82 0.47
C ASN A 40 20.60 4.22 -0.93
N ALA A 41 21.35 3.34 -1.62
CA ALA A 41 21.76 3.58 -3.00
C ALA A 41 20.55 3.70 -3.94
N GLU A 42 19.58 2.79 -3.81
CA GLU A 42 18.32 2.82 -4.58
C GLU A 42 17.51 4.08 -4.25
N LEU A 43 17.40 4.45 -2.97
CA LEU A 43 16.69 5.65 -2.53
C LEU A 43 17.37 6.93 -3.02
N ALA A 44 18.70 6.96 -3.06
CA ALA A 44 19.47 8.09 -3.58
C ALA A 44 19.20 8.32 -5.07
N GLN A 45 18.91 7.23 -5.81
CA GLN A 45 18.54 7.28 -7.21
C GLN A 45 17.06 7.62 -7.44
N VAL A 46 16.22 7.79 -6.43
CA VAL A 46 14.83 8.21 -6.66
C VAL A 46 14.81 9.68 -7.08
N PRO A 47 14.09 10.07 -8.17
CA PRO A 47 13.94 11.48 -8.55
C PRO A 47 13.39 12.31 -7.38
N ASP A 48 13.92 13.52 -7.17
CA ASP A 48 13.61 14.34 -6.00
C ASP A 48 12.10 14.55 -5.77
N LYS A 49 11.32 14.68 -6.86
CA LYS A 49 9.85 14.79 -6.82
C LYS A 49 9.15 13.61 -6.11
N TYR A 50 9.75 12.42 -6.10
CA TYR A 50 9.21 11.23 -5.46
C TYR A 50 9.98 10.86 -4.18
N LYS A 51 11.20 11.35 -4.00
CA LYS A 51 12.09 10.98 -2.89
C LYS A 51 11.46 11.22 -1.53
N LYS A 52 10.79 12.37 -1.34
CA LYS A 52 10.07 12.69 -0.09
C LYS A 52 9.04 11.61 0.28
N GLN A 53 8.30 11.11 -0.70
CA GLN A 53 7.26 10.10 -0.51
C GLN A 53 7.82 8.74 -0.05
N PHE A 54 9.00 8.35 -0.54
CA PHE A 54 9.68 7.11 -0.14
C PHE A 54 10.47 7.26 1.17
N MET A 55 11.01 8.46 1.43
CA MET A 55 11.66 8.77 2.71
C MET A 55 10.68 8.78 3.87
N GLN A 56 9.41 9.14 3.63
CA GLN A 56 8.36 9.08 4.63
C GLN A 56 8.07 7.63 5.03
N ASP A 57 7.80 6.74 4.06
CA ASP A 57 7.48 5.33 4.34
C ASP A 57 8.58 4.40 3.82
N LYS A 58 9.62 4.24 4.63
CA LYS A 58 10.80 3.42 4.32
C LYS A 58 10.46 1.94 4.19
N GLU A 59 9.51 1.43 4.97
CA GLU A 59 9.07 0.04 4.85
C GLU A 59 8.40 -0.21 3.50
N ALA A 60 7.49 0.68 3.08
CA ALA A 60 6.87 0.55 1.76
C ALA A 60 7.90 0.54 0.63
N PHE A 61 8.96 1.36 0.74
CA PHE A 61 10.05 1.32 -0.24
C PHE A 61 10.83 -0.01 -0.20
N LEU A 62 11.10 -0.56 0.99
CA LEU A 62 11.73 -1.88 1.11
C LEU A 62 10.86 -2.97 0.50
N ASP A 63 9.54 -2.92 0.71
CA ASP A 63 8.59 -3.86 0.12
C ASP A 63 8.58 -3.79 -1.42
N GLU A 64 8.77 -2.61 -2.01
CA GLU A 64 8.96 -2.46 -3.47
C GLU A 64 10.25 -3.14 -3.96
N LEU A 65 11.36 -3.01 -3.22
CA LEU A 65 12.61 -3.70 -3.54
C LEU A 65 12.45 -5.23 -3.44
N ILE A 66 11.71 -5.71 -2.43
CA ILE A 66 11.37 -7.12 -2.27
C ILE A 66 10.52 -7.61 -3.45
N VAL A 67 9.47 -6.87 -3.83
CA VAL A 67 8.61 -7.23 -4.98
C VAL A 67 9.42 -7.30 -6.26
N ARG A 68 10.30 -6.32 -6.50
CA ARG A 68 11.19 -6.30 -7.66
C ARG A 68 12.09 -7.53 -7.71
N GLU A 69 12.64 -7.93 -6.56
CA GLU A 69 13.46 -9.13 -6.45
C GLU A 69 12.66 -10.43 -6.64
N VAL A 70 11.45 -10.52 -6.08
CA VAL A 70 10.53 -11.66 -6.31
C VAL A 70 10.21 -11.81 -7.80
N LEU A 71 9.87 -10.70 -8.47
CA LEU A 71 9.58 -10.70 -9.91
C LEU A 71 10.81 -11.05 -10.75
N ARG A 72 12.02 -10.63 -10.32
CA ARG A 72 13.27 -11.01 -10.96
C ARG A 72 13.50 -12.52 -10.88
N GLN A 73 13.34 -13.12 -9.70
CA GLN A 73 13.48 -14.57 -9.50
C GLN A 73 12.42 -15.34 -10.31
N GLU A 74 11.19 -14.83 -10.40
CA GLU A 74 10.15 -15.44 -11.23
C GLU A 74 10.47 -15.34 -12.73
N ALA A 75 10.98 -14.20 -13.19
CA ALA A 75 11.45 -14.04 -14.55
C ALA A 75 12.60 -15.01 -14.87
N GLU A 76 13.54 -15.19 -13.94
CA GLU A 76 14.61 -16.19 -14.06
C GLU A 76 14.07 -17.62 -14.14
N ARG A 77 13.09 -17.94 -13.30
CA ARG A 77 12.44 -19.25 -13.31
C ARG A 77 11.75 -19.55 -14.64
N GLN A 78 11.10 -18.55 -15.25
CA GLN A 78 10.37 -18.74 -16.51
C GLN A 78 11.26 -18.66 -17.76
N PHE A 79 12.32 -17.85 -17.74
CA PHE A 79 13.09 -17.50 -18.93
C PHE A 79 14.60 -17.80 -18.82
N GLY A 80 15.05 -18.41 -17.73
CA GLY A 80 16.45 -18.62 -17.40
C GLY A 80 17.15 -17.34 -16.89
N PRO A 81 18.42 -17.43 -16.46
CA PRO A 81 19.21 -16.24 -16.12
C PRO A 81 19.42 -15.33 -17.35
N LEU A 82 19.70 -14.04 -17.13
CA LEU A 82 20.23 -13.18 -18.18
C LEU A 82 21.71 -13.49 -18.41
N ASP A 83 22.18 -13.32 -19.65
CA ASP A 83 23.61 -13.33 -19.94
C ASP A 83 24.30 -12.18 -19.20
N SER A 84 25.45 -12.49 -18.59
CA SER A 84 26.38 -11.55 -17.98
C SER A 84 26.64 -10.29 -18.82
N ALA A 85 26.74 -10.40 -20.14
CA ALA A 85 26.91 -9.26 -21.05
C ALA A 85 25.66 -8.37 -21.09
N ALA A 86 24.45 -8.95 -21.05
CA ALA A 86 23.19 -8.21 -21.01
C ALA A 86 22.95 -7.54 -19.64
N VAL A 87 23.49 -8.11 -18.56
CA VAL A 87 23.49 -7.50 -17.23
C VAL A 87 24.49 -6.34 -17.16
N ALA A 88 25.68 -6.49 -17.75
CA ALA A 88 26.75 -5.51 -17.72
C ALA A 88 26.57 -4.34 -18.71
N ALA A 89 25.84 -4.54 -19.82
CA ALA A 89 25.68 -3.54 -20.88
C ALA A 89 24.88 -2.29 -20.48
N GLN A 90 24.26 -2.28 -19.30
CA GLN A 90 23.49 -1.16 -18.75
C GLN A 90 23.45 -1.28 -17.21
N SER A 91 24.62 -1.11 -16.57
CA SER A 91 24.64 -0.70 -15.17
C SER A 91 24.64 0.83 -15.11
N ASP A 92 23.81 1.37 -14.25
CA ASP A 92 24.02 2.69 -13.63
C ASP A 92 23.92 3.96 -14.50
N THR A 93 22.84 4.11 -15.28
CA THR A 93 22.25 5.45 -15.45
C THR A 93 20.86 5.50 -14.81
N ALA A 94 20.80 6.37 -13.80
CA ALA A 94 19.75 6.61 -12.83
C ALA A 94 18.31 6.34 -13.31
N HIS A 95 17.55 5.63 -12.45
CA HIS A 95 16.08 5.49 -12.43
C HIS A 95 15.46 4.23 -13.03
N THR A 96 16.20 3.34 -13.69
CA THR A 96 15.56 2.16 -14.33
C THR A 96 16.26 0.86 -13.99
N MET A 97 15.46 -0.12 -13.58
CA MET A 97 15.83 -1.53 -13.63
C MET A 97 16.43 -1.84 -15.00
N ASN A 98 17.54 -2.61 -15.05
CA ASN A 98 18.18 -3.02 -16.29
C ASN A 98 17.11 -3.34 -17.35
N PRO A 99 17.11 -2.71 -18.53
CA PRO A 99 16.00 -2.83 -19.50
C PRO A 99 15.69 -4.27 -19.91
N ALA A 100 16.67 -5.18 -19.92
CA ALA A 100 16.42 -6.59 -20.17
C ALA A 100 15.63 -7.24 -19.02
N TRP A 101 15.94 -6.90 -17.76
CA TRP A 101 15.12 -7.30 -16.61
C TRP A 101 13.73 -6.69 -16.67
N PHE A 102 13.60 -5.40 -17.01
CA PHE A 102 12.31 -4.73 -17.20
C PHE A 102 11.44 -5.44 -18.23
N GLN A 103 12.02 -5.79 -19.38
CA GLN A 103 11.31 -6.52 -20.41
C GLN A 103 10.83 -7.89 -19.92
N ARG A 104 11.69 -8.69 -19.29
CA ARG A 104 11.31 -10.03 -18.81
C ARG A 104 10.26 -9.98 -17.71
N ILE A 105 10.37 -9.05 -16.77
CA ILE A 105 9.38 -8.86 -15.70
C ILE A 105 8.03 -8.42 -16.29
N ASN A 106 8.02 -7.52 -17.27
CA ASN A 106 6.78 -7.16 -17.97
C ASN A 106 6.17 -8.35 -18.69
N GLN A 107 6.97 -9.22 -19.30
CA GLN A 107 6.48 -10.46 -19.93
C GLN A 107 5.86 -11.42 -18.92
N VAL A 108 6.45 -11.58 -17.72
CA VAL A 108 5.85 -12.36 -16.62
C VAL A 108 4.46 -11.82 -16.28
N VAL A 109 4.34 -10.52 -16.01
CA VAL A 109 3.07 -9.89 -15.63
C VAL A 109 2.05 -9.92 -16.77
N GLN A 110 2.49 -9.73 -18.01
CA GLN A 110 1.62 -9.78 -19.19
C GLN A 110 1.04 -11.19 -19.40
N LYS A 111 1.86 -12.24 -19.31
CA LYS A 111 1.38 -13.63 -19.39
C LYS A 111 0.37 -13.96 -18.29
N ALA A 112 0.51 -13.37 -17.11
CA ALA A 112 -0.46 -13.55 -16.03
C ALA A 112 -1.80 -12.82 -16.27
N THR A 113 -1.86 -11.87 -17.20
CA THR A 113 -2.99 -10.93 -17.36
C THR A 113 -3.59 -10.86 -18.77
N ASP A 114 -3.05 -11.60 -19.73
CA ASP A 114 -3.51 -11.60 -21.13
C ASP A 114 -4.89 -12.23 -21.32
N THR A 115 -5.28 -13.13 -20.42
CA THR A 115 -6.59 -13.81 -20.38
C THR A 115 -7.76 -12.89 -20.03
N VAL A 116 -7.49 -11.66 -19.55
CA VAL A 116 -8.53 -10.72 -19.13
C VAL A 116 -9.39 -10.26 -20.31
N LYS A 117 -10.69 -10.53 -20.21
CA LYS A 117 -11.73 -10.09 -21.16
C LYS A 117 -12.72 -9.15 -20.49
N VAL A 118 -13.28 -8.24 -21.29
CA VAL A 118 -14.39 -7.36 -20.89
C VAL A 118 -15.51 -7.55 -21.90
N SER A 119 -16.66 -7.97 -21.40
CA SER A 119 -17.86 -8.15 -22.20
C SER A 119 -18.52 -6.81 -22.53
N MET A 120 -19.37 -6.79 -23.57
CA MET A 120 -20.18 -5.62 -23.89
C MET A 120 -21.23 -5.30 -22.82
N ALA A 121 -21.72 -6.33 -22.11
CA ALA A 121 -22.65 -6.16 -21.00
C ALA A 121 -21.98 -5.34 -19.87
N GLU A 122 -20.77 -5.71 -19.48
CA GLU A 122 -20.02 -4.97 -18.45
C GLU A 122 -19.72 -3.53 -18.86
N ALA A 123 -19.37 -3.30 -20.13
CA ALA A 123 -19.17 -1.94 -20.63
C ALA A 123 -20.47 -1.11 -20.59
N ARG A 124 -21.61 -1.73 -20.92
CA ARG A 124 -22.92 -1.07 -20.87
C ARG A 124 -23.32 -0.75 -19.42
N ASP A 125 -23.13 -1.67 -18.50
CA ASP A 125 -23.41 -1.44 -17.07
C ASP A 125 -22.57 -0.29 -16.52
N PHE A 126 -21.29 -0.24 -16.88
CA PHE A 126 -20.41 0.86 -16.51
C PHE A 126 -20.90 2.20 -17.07
N TYR A 127 -21.27 2.24 -18.35
CA TYR A 127 -21.80 3.43 -19.00
C TYR A 127 -23.08 3.92 -18.32
N ASN A 128 -24.04 3.02 -18.09
CA ASN A 128 -25.34 3.37 -17.51
C ASN A 128 -25.19 3.99 -16.10
N LYS A 129 -24.25 3.49 -15.30
CA LYS A 129 -23.96 4.01 -13.96
C LYS A 129 -23.26 5.37 -13.95
N ARG A 130 -22.67 5.79 -15.08
CA ARG A 130 -21.83 6.99 -15.19
C ARG A 130 -22.18 7.85 -16.40
N SER A 131 -23.36 7.70 -16.98
CA SER A 131 -23.72 8.33 -18.26
C SER A 131 -23.65 9.87 -18.18
N ALA A 132 -23.99 10.44 -17.02
CA ALA A 132 -23.86 11.86 -16.72
C ALA A 132 -22.41 12.36 -16.80
N GLU A 133 -21.42 11.51 -16.52
CA GLU A 133 -19.99 11.82 -16.57
C GLU A 133 -19.42 11.74 -18.01
N MET A 134 -20.18 11.17 -18.96
CA MET A 134 -19.69 10.88 -20.32
C MET A 134 -19.84 12.06 -21.30
N GLY A 135 -20.15 13.26 -20.81
CA GLY A 135 -20.23 14.48 -21.62
C GLY A 135 -21.27 14.41 -22.75
N GLY A 136 -22.37 13.67 -22.55
CA GLY A 136 -23.45 13.51 -23.52
C GLY A 136 -23.18 12.52 -24.66
N LYS A 137 -22.02 11.86 -24.70
CA LYS A 137 -21.69 10.85 -25.72
C LYS A 137 -22.49 9.58 -25.55
N SER A 138 -22.90 8.96 -26.64
CA SER A 138 -23.65 7.71 -26.63
C SER A 138 -22.80 6.52 -26.17
N PHE A 139 -23.46 5.44 -25.74
CA PHE A 139 -22.78 4.19 -25.42
C PHE A 139 -21.95 3.65 -26.60
N GLY A 140 -22.47 3.75 -27.84
CA GLY A 140 -21.77 3.25 -29.02
C GLY A 140 -20.42 3.94 -29.22
N GLU A 141 -20.36 5.25 -29.00
CA GLU A 141 -19.12 6.03 -29.09
C GLU A 141 -18.14 5.72 -27.96
N MET A 142 -18.66 5.47 -26.75
CA MET A 142 -17.83 5.25 -25.56
C MET A 142 -17.44 3.79 -25.35
N ALA A 143 -18.15 2.82 -25.93
CA ALA A 143 -17.95 1.40 -25.67
C ALA A 143 -16.50 0.93 -25.86
N PRO A 144 -15.77 1.27 -26.95
CA PRO A 144 -14.38 0.84 -27.10
C PRO A 144 -13.45 1.42 -26.02
N MET A 145 -13.66 2.69 -25.64
CA MET A 145 -12.89 3.35 -24.60
C MET A 145 -13.17 2.75 -23.22
N ILE A 146 -14.45 2.50 -22.91
CA ILE A 146 -14.88 1.85 -21.66
C ILE A 146 -14.31 0.44 -21.57
N GLN A 147 -14.37 -0.36 -22.64
CA GLN A 147 -13.80 -1.70 -22.65
C GLN A 147 -12.28 -1.68 -22.42
N ALA A 148 -11.55 -0.77 -23.09
CA ALA A 148 -10.11 -0.63 -22.88
C ALA A 148 -9.78 -0.20 -21.45
N TYR A 149 -10.55 0.72 -20.88
CA TYR A 149 -10.41 1.17 -19.49
C TYR A 149 -10.66 0.03 -18.50
N LEU A 150 -11.81 -0.66 -18.62
CA LEU A 150 -12.17 -1.78 -17.75
C LEU A 150 -11.17 -2.93 -17.88
N LYS A 151 -10.67 -3.20 -19.09
CA LYS A 151 -9.65 -4.23 -19.32
C LYS A 151 -8.39 -3.87 -18.55
N ARG A 152 -7.91 -2.64 -18.66
CA ARG A 152 -6.73 -2.15 -17.93
C ARG A 152 -6.93 -2.25 -16.42
N GLN A 153 -8.09 -1.85 -15.90
CA GLN A 153 -8.40 -1.98 -14.47
C GLN A 153 -8.34 -3.43 -13.99
N LYS A 154 -9.01 -4.34 -14.72
CA LYS A 154 -8.98 -5.77 -14.38
C LYS A 154 -7.57 -6.36 -14.47
N GLN A 155 -6.78 -5.97 -15.48
CA GLN A 155 -5.38 -6.39 -15.61
C GLN A 155 -4.54 -5.90 -14.44
N GLN A 156 -4.74 -4.67 -13.96
CA GLN A 156 -4.04 -4.16 -12.78
C GLN A 156 -4.39 -4.94 -11.50
N VAL A 157 -5.67 -5.25 -11.30
CA VAL A 157 -6.13 -6.07 -10.16
C VAL A 157 -5.51 -7.47 -10.23
N LEU A 158 -5.55 -8.11 -11.39
CA LEU A 158 -4.99 -9.44 -11.57
C LEU A 158 -3.46 -9.46 -11.45
N ALA A 159 -2.76 -8.45 -11.99
CA ALA A 159 -1.32 -8.29 -11.82
C ALA A 159 -0.95 -8.17 -10.33
N SER A 160 -1.69 -7.37 -9.56
CA SER A 160 -1.47 -7.23 -8.12
C SER A 160 -1.67 -8.56 -7.40
N ALA A 161 -2.78 -9.27 -7.67
CA ALA A 161 -3.06 -10.56 -7.07
C ALA A 161 -2.00 -11.62 -7.43
N TYR A 162 -1.48 -11.57 -8.67
CA TYR A 162 -0.40 -12.44 -9.11
C TYR A 162 0.90 -12.15 -8.34
N VAL A 163 1.27 -10.88 -8.17
CA VAL A 163 2.42 -10.48 -7.34
C VAL A 163 2.25 -10.94 -5.90
N ASP A 164 1.06 -10.79 -5.32
CA ASP A 164 0.77 -11.26 -3.96
C ASP A 164 0.93 -12.78 -3.84
N THR A 165 0.50 -13.54 -4.85
CA THR A 165 0.70 -14.99 -4.93
C THR A 165 2.18 -15.36 -4.99
N LEU A 166 2.97 -14.65 -5.81
CA LEU A 166 4.43 -14.88 -5.87
C LEU A 166 5.11 -14.58 -4.53
N LYS A 167 4.72 -13.49 -3.86
CA LYS A 167 5.25 -13.14 -2.53
C LYS A 167 4.93 -14.21 -1.50
N ALA A 168 3.72 -14.76 -1.53
CA ALA A 168 3.30 -15.81 -0.59
C ALA A 168 4.11 -17.11 -0.77
N HIS A 169 4.55 -17.42 -1.98
CA HIS A 169 5.41 -18.58 -2.27
C HIS A 169 6.90 -18.30 -2.05
N ALA A 170 7.31 -17.03 -2.08
CA ALA A 170 8.70 -16.65 -1.88
C ALA A 170 9.11 -16.78 -0.40
N LYS A 171 10.33 -17.26 -0.16
CA LYS A 171 10.93 -17.25 1.18
C LYS A 171 11.40 -15.83 1.52
N ILE A 172 10.50 -15.02 2.06
CA ILE A 172 10.78 -13.63 2.43
C ILE A 172 11.04 -13.54 3.93
N TRP A 173 12.13 -12.85 4.30
CA TRP A 173 12.41 -12.46 5.67
C TRP A 173 12.64 -10.95 5.73
N LYS A 174 12.09 -10.26 6.74
CA LYS A 174 12.32 -8.84 7.01
C LYS A 174 12.96 -8.66 8.39
N ASN A 175 13.77 -7.62 8.52
CA ASN A 175 14.38 -7.23 9.79
C ASN A 175 13.37 -6.48 10.66
N GLU A 176 12.54 -7.22 11.39
CA GLU A 176 11.43 -6.70 12.19
C GLU A 176 11.83 -5.57 13.16
N LYS A 177 13.05 -5.61 13.72
CA LYS A 177 13.52 -4.57 14.63
C LYS A 177 13.69 -3.22 13.91
N ILE A 178 14.21 -3.25 12.68
CA ILE A 178 14.39 -2.03 11.87
C ILE A 178 13.05 -1.54 11.36
N ILE A 179 12.19 -2.47 10.91
CA ILE A 179 10.83 -2.15 10.47
C ILE A 179 10.04 -1.47 11.59
N ALA A 180 10.02 -2.05 12.80
CA ALA A 180 9.35 -1.45 13.95
C ALA A 180 9.90 -0.06 14.30
N LYS A 181 11.21 0.16 14.16
CA LYS A 181 11.81 1.48 14.33
C LYS A 181 11.32 2.48 13.28
N TRP A 182 11.34 2.12 12.01
CA TRP A 182 10.86 2.99 10.93
C TRP A 182 9.37 3.27 11.05
N ASP A 183 8.59 2.26 11.41
CA ASP A 183 7.17 2.44 11.67
C ASP A 183 6.97 3.41 12.82
N ALA A 184 7.68 3.28 13.95
CA ALA A 184 7.59 4.20 15.08
C ALA A 184 7.85 5.66 14.70
N GLU A 185 8.81 5.92 13.80
CA GLU A 185 9.14 7.25 13.26
C GLU A 185 8.10 7.79 12.27
N LEU A 186 7.24 6.93 11.71
CA LEU A 186 6.22 7.29 10.73
C LEU A 186 5.07 8.06 11.40
N GLN A 187 4.76 9.23 10.89
CA GLN A 187 3.51 9.91 11.24
C GLN A 187 2.34 9.09 10.72
N ASN A 188 1.38 8.71 11.57
CA ASN A 188 0.25 7.90 11.12
C ASN A 188 -0.94 8.13 12.06
N PRO A 189 -1.86 9.05 11.72
CA PRO A 189 -2.98 9.40 12.60
C PRO A 189 -3.94 8.23 12.82
N VAL A 190 -4.01 7.27 11.89
CA VAL A 190 -4.81 6.05 12.06
C VAL A 190 -4.21 5.18 13.17
N ARG A 191 -2.87 5.01 13.16
CA ARG A 191 -2.17 4.28 14.22
C ARG A 191 -2.28 4.98 15.58
N ASP A 192 -2.16 6.31 15.59
CA ASP A 192 -2.31 7.08 16.82
C ASP A 192 -3.73 6.99 17.39
N ALA A 193 -4.74 6.83 16.53
CA ALA A 193 -6.10 6.50 16.95
C ALA A 193 -6.23 5.06 17.48
N LEU A 194 -5.62 4.07 16.83
CA LEU A 194 -5.63 2.67 17.29
C LEU A 194 -5.02 2.50 18.69
N LYS A 195 -3.99 3.29 19.03
CA LYS A 195 -3.39 3.30 20.38
C LYS A 195 -4.39 3.66 21.50
N LYS A 196 -5.55 4.22 21.18
CA LYS A 196 -6.63 4.52 22.13
C LYS A 196 -7.46 3.27 22.49
N GLY A 197 -7.19 2.11 21.89
CA GLY A 197 -7.85 0.84 22.20
C GLY A 197 -9.29 0.73 21.69
N LYS A 198 -9.68 1.60 20.75
CA LYS A 198 -11.02 1.65 20.14
C LYS A 198 -10.94 1.32 18.65
N PRO A 199 -12.00 0.74 18.04
CA PRO A 199 -12.16 0.73 16.60
C PRO A 199 -11.96 2.11 15.96
N VAL A 200 -11.47 2.13 14.73
CA VAL A 200 -11.14 3.37 14.00
C VAL A 200 -11.94 3.46 12.71
N ALA A 201 -12.63 4.58 12.52
CA ALA A 201 -13.26 4.96 11.27
C ALA A 201 -12.37 6.00 10.56
N ALA A 202 -11.52 5.56 9.64
CA ALA A 202 -10.55 6.40 8.94
C ALA A 202 -11.07 6.85 7.57
N LEU A 203 -11.34 8.15 7.42
CA LEU A 203 -11.74 8.76 6.16
C LEU A 203 -10.51 9.29 5.41
N PHE A 204 -10.16 8.65 4.30
CA PHE A 204 -9.07 9.06 3.43
C PHE A 204 -9.57 9.98 2.33
N THR A 205 -9.03 11.20 2.25
CA THR A 205 -9.50 12.22 1.30
C THR A 205 -8.44 13.28 0.99
N VAL A 206 -8.81 14.33 0.23
CA VAL A 206 -8.04 15.57 0.04
C VAL A 206 -8.91 16.75 0.52
N THR A 207 -8.37 17.58 1.41
CA THR A 207 -9.17 18.58 2.15
C THR A 207 -9.42 19.88 1.39
N ASP A 208 -8.76 20.07 0.24
CA ASP A 208 -8.96 21.21 -0.66
C ASP A 208 -10.15 21.05 -1.62
N PHE A 209 -11.07 20.13 -1.30
CA PHE A 209 -12.24 19.80 -2.11
C PHE A 209 -13.51 19.75 -1.24
N ALA A 210 -14.53 20.55 -1.55
CA ALA A 210 -15.71 20.71 -0.68
C ALA A 210 -16.44 19.38 -0.33
N PRO A 211 -16.67 18.44 -1.27
CA PRO A 211 -17.26 17.14 -0.96
C PRO A 211 -16.47 16.30 0.05
N ALA A 212 -15.17 16.54 0.20
CA ALA A 212 -14.35 15.86 1.19
C ALA A 212 -14.68 16.31 2.62
N MET A 213 -14.90 17.61 2.82
CA MET A 213 -15.22 18.16 4.13
C MET A 213 -16.66 17.85 4.53
N GLU A 214 -17.57 17.78 3.56
CA GLU A 214 -18.93 17.30 3.77
C GLU A 214 -18.95 15.84 4.23
N ALA A 215 -18.20 14.95 3.55
CA ALA A 215 -18.06 13.55 3.97
C ALA A 215 -17.50 13.40 5.39
N TRP A 216 -16.55 14.27 5.77
CA TRP A 216 -16.03 14.31 7.13
C TRP A 216 -17.09 14.74 8.15
N SER A 217 -17.82 15.82 7.88
CA SER A 217 -18.94 16.29 8.73
C SER A 217 -19.99 15.19 8.89
N ASN A 218 -20.37 14.53 7.80
CA ASN A 218 -21.38 13.48 7.80
C ASN A 218 -20.91 12.24 8.58
N LEU A 219 -19.62 11.91 8.56
CA LEU A 219 -19.06 10.84 9.39
C LEU A 219 -19.12 11.20 10.88
N GLN A 220 -18.82 12.45 11.23
CA GLN A 220 -18.94 12.92 12.61
C GLN A 220 -20.39 12.87 13.08
N SER A 221 -21.34 13.28 12.24
CA SER A 221 -22.77 13.15 12.53
C SER A 221 -23.18 11.69 12.73
N ALA A 222 -22.77 10.77 11.85
CA ALA A 222 -23.09 9.35 11.96
C ALA A 222 -22.59 8.71 13.29
N LEU A 223 -21.54 9.28 13.89
CA LEU A 223 -20.91 8.81 15.13
C LEU A 223 -21.27 9.67 16.36
N ALA A 224 -22.16 10.65 16.23
CA ALA A 224 -22.49 11.56 17.34
C ALA A 224 -22.96 10.79 18.58
N GLY A 225 -22.30 11.02 19.72
CA GLY A 225 -22.57 10.33 20.99
C GLY A 225 -21.98 8.93 21.09
N LYS A 226 -21.14 8.51 20.12
CA LYS A 226 -20.43 7.22 20.08
C LYS A 226 -18.91 7.38 20.14
N GLU A 227 -18.40 8.55 20.47
CA GLU A 227 -16.96 8.89 20.53
C GLU A 227 -16.19 8.05 21.57
N ASP A 228 -16.92 7.55 22.58
CA ASP A 228 -16.36 6.61 23.56
C ASP A 228 -16.18 5.19 23.01
N GLN A 229 -16.79 4.87 21.87
CA GLN A 229 -16.80 3.54 21.28
C GLN A 229 -16.00 3.46 19.98
N VAL A 230 -15.92 4.54 19.19
CA VAL A 230 -15.21 4.58 17.91
C VAL A 230 -14.42 5.88 17.79
N THR A 231 -13.19 5.80 17.27
CA THR A 231 -12.40 7.00 16.93
C THR A 231 -12.51 7.29 15.44
N ALA A 232 -13.08 8.44 15.08
CA ALA A 232 -13.04 8.96 13.71
C ALA A 232 -11.70 9.65 13.43
N VAL A 233 -11.12 9.40 12.25
CA VAL A 233 -9.87 10.01 11.81
C VAL A 233 -10.00 10.52 10.37
N LEU A 234 -9.64 11.79 10.15
CA LEU A 234 -9.48 12.34 8.81
C LEU A 234 -8.02 12.18 8.37
N VAL A 235 -7.79 11.59 7.19
CA VAL A 235 -6.46 11.42 6.61
C VAL A 235 -6.37 12.23 5.31
N ASN A 236 -5.57 13.30 5.32
CA ASN A 236 -5.31 14.10 4.12
C ASN A 236 -4.19 13.48 3.27
N LEU A 237 -4.55 12.89 2.13
CA LEU A 237 -3.62 12.22 1.23
C LEU A 237 -2.70 13.18 0.46
N ARG A 238 -3.02 14.48 0.41
CA ARG A 238 -2.11 15.50 -0.15
C ARG A 238 -0.88 15.70 0.74
N GLU A 239 -1.08 15.63 2.05
CA GLU A 239 -0.03 15.77 3.06
C GLU A 239 0.65 14.44 3.38
N MET A 240 -0.14 13.35 3.37
CA MET A 240 0.30 12.00 3.76
C MET A 240 0.05 10.97 2.63
N PRO A 241 0.63 11.16 1.42
CA PRO A 241 0.37 10.29 0.27
C PRO A 241 0.83 8.84 0.48
N TYR A 242 1.76 8.61 1.42
CA TYR A 242 2.20 7.27 1.80
C TYR A 242 1.10 6.44 2.47
N LEU A 243 0.21 7.07 3.24
CA LEU A 243 -0.93 6.37 3.83
C LEU A 243 -1.92 5.88 2.76
N GLY A 244 -2.04 6.62 1.65
CA GLY A 244 -2.82 6.16 0.49
C GLY A 244 -2.30 4.83 -0.06
N ARG A 245 -0.98 4.67 -0.18
CA ARG A 245 -0.38 3.39 -0.60
C ARG A 245 -0.57 2.30 0.45
N ARG A 246 -0.29 2.60 1.72
CA ARG A 246 -0.34 1.63 2.81
C ARG A 246 -1.74 1.04 3.03
N TYR A 247 -2.78 1.87 2.93
CA TYR A 247 -4.18 1.43 3.04
C TYR A 247 -4.83 1.06 1.70
N LYS A 248 -4.05 1.04 0.60
CA LYS A 248 -4.50 0.72 -0.76
C LYS A 248 -5.70 1.58 -1.21
N ILE A 249 -5.59 2.89 -0.99
CA ILE A 249 -6.62 3.87 -1.36
C ILE A 249 -6.44 4.23 -2.83
N MET A 250 -7.38 3.77 -3.65
CA MET A 250 -7.38 3.99 -5.11
C MET A 250 -8.26 5.16 -5.55
N GLN A 251 -9.22 5.54 -4.70
CA GLN A 251 -10.18 6.61 -4.96
C GLN A 251 -10.48 7.36 -3.65
N VAL A 252 -10.78 8.65 -3.75
CA VAL A 252 -11.20 9.49 -2.61
C VAL A 252 -12.61 10.03 -2.86
N PRO A 253 -13.42 10.24 -1.81
CA PRO A 253 -13.17 9.82 -0.43
C PRO A 253 -13.30 8.28 -0.28
N THR A 254 -12.56 7.69 0.65
CA THR A 254 -12.75 6.29 1.05
C THR A 254 -12.77 6.18 2.57
N LEU A 255 -13.82 5.58 3.11
CA LEU A 255 -13.89 5.18 4.52
C LEU A 255 -13.29 3.78 4.67
N VAL A 256 -12.31 3.64 5.55
CA VAL A 256 -11.77 2.35 6.01
C VAL A 256 -12.11 2.18 7.48
N ILE A 257 -12.67 1.03 7.84
CA ILE A 257 -13.13 0.72 9.19
C ILE A 257 -12.23 -0.37 9.75
N LEU A 258 -11.60 -0.09 10.88
CA LEU A 258 -10.66 -0.99 11.54
C LEU A 258 -11.18 -1.37 12.93
N ASP A 259 -10.93 -2.61 13.33
CA ASP A 259 -11.09 -3.00 14.73
C ASP A 259 -10.01 -2.37 15.62
N LYS A 260 -10.09 -2.63 16.93
CA LYS A 260 -9.13 -2.10 17.92
C LYS A 260 -7.69 -2.59 17.72
N ASP A 261 -7.51 -3.71 17.01
CA ASP A 261 -6.21 -4.34 16.75
C ASP A 261 -5.64 -3.90 15.38
N GLY A 262 -6.41 -3.13 14.60
CA GLY A 262 -6.03 -2.61 13.29
C GLY A 262 -6.42 -3.50 12.11
N ASN A 263 -7.20 -4.56 12.33
CA ASN A 263 -7.72 -5.39 11.24
C ASN A 263 -8.88 -4.67 10.55
N GLU A 264 -8.93 -4.76 9.22
CA GLU A 264 -10.01 -4.13 8.46
C GLU A 264 -11.31 -4.91 8.60
N LEU A 265 -12.34 -4.24 9.14
CA LEU A 265 -13.71 -4.75 9.27
C LEU A 265 -14.54 -4.46 8.02
N GLY A 266 -14.21 -3.40 7.30
CA GLY A 266 -14.90 -3.02 6.07
C GLY A 266 -14.37 -1.73 5.46
N ARG A 267 -14.77 -1.46 4.23
CA ARG A 267 -14.47 -0.20 3.53
C ARG A 267 -15.62 0.24 2.63
N LYS A 268 -15.76 1.55 2.44
CA LYS A 268 -16.71 2.16 1.49
C LYS A 268 -16.01 3.23 0.67
N VAL A 269 -15.93 2.98 -0.64
CA VAL A 269 -15.36 3.91 -1.62
C VAL A 269 -16.43 4.88 -2.09
N GLY A 270 -16.10 6.17 -2.19
CA GLY A 270 -17.01 7.24 -2.61
C GLY A 270 -18.07 7.60 -1.56
N ALA A 271 -17.85 7.24 -0.29
CA ALA A 271 -18.80 7.53 0.78
C ALA A 271 -18.85 9.03 1.08
N THR A 272 -19.98 9.67 0.82
CA THR A 272 -20.16 11.11 1.06
C THR A 272 -21.39 11.42 1.91
N SER A 273 -22.47 10.62 1.85
CA SER A 273 -23.70 10.85 2.62
C SER A 273 -23.63 10.26 4.03
N THR A 274 -24.35 10.88 4.99
CA THR A 274 -24.48 10.35 6.35
C THR A 274 -25.03 8.92 6.37
N GLN A 275 -26.03 8.63 5.53
CA GLN A 275 -26.63 7.31 5.42
C GLN A 275 -25.65 6.25 4.90
N ASP A 276 -24.88 6.54 3.85
CA ASP A 276 -23.88 5.60 3.33
C ASP A 276 -22.77 5.32 4.34
N LEU A 277 -22.32 6.35 5.05
CA LEU A 277 -21.28 6.23 6.08
C LEU A 277 -21.80 5.43 7.27
N ALA A 278 -23.00 5.72 7.75
CA ALA A 278 -23.63 4.98 8.84
C ALA A 278 -23.92 3.52 8.47
N GLN A 279 -24.40 3.26 7.25
CA GLN A 279 -24.56 1.89 6.76
C GLN A 279 -23.24 1.13 6.77
N ALA A 280 -22.15 1.74 6.26
CA ALA A 280 -20.84 1.09 6.25
C ALA A 280 -20.34 0.78 7.68
N LEU A 281 -20.55 1.70 8.63
CA LEU A 281 -20.24 1.48 10.04
C LEU A 281 -21.08 0.33 10.65
N ALA A 282 -22.38 0.32 10.38
CA ALA A 282 -23.28 -0.72 10.87
C ALA A 282 -22.96 -2.10 10.28
N ASP A 283 -22.65 -2.17 8.98
CA ASP A 283 -22.22 -3.40 8.30
C ASP A 283 -20.92 -3.97 8.91
N ALA A 284 -20.04 -3.08 9.38
CA ALA A 284 -18.82 -3.44 10.11
C ALA A 284 -19.07 -3.73 11.61
N GLY A 285 -20.32 -3.71 12.08
CA GLY A 285 -20.68 -3.97 13.47
C GLY A 285 -20.36 -2.84 14.44
N LEU A 286 -20.11 -1.62 13.94
CA LEU A 286 -19.82 -0.45 14.77
C LEU A 286 -21.09 0.33 15.12
N PRO A 287 -21.13 1.01 16.29
CA PRO A 287 -22.28 1.80 16.69
C PRO A 287 -22.44 3.04 15.81
N VAL A 288 -23.70 3.39 15.54
CA VAL A 288 -24.10 4.61 14.81
C VAL A 288 -25.17 5.37 15.58
N GLN A 289 -25.34 6.66 15.28
CA GLN A 289 -26.49 7.43 15.76
C GLN A 289 -27.79 6.84 15.20
N SER A 290 -28.83 6.72 16.03
CA SER A 290 -30.09 6.02 15.65
C SER A 290 -30.79 6.64 14.44
N GLU A 291 -30.74 7.98 14.30
CA GLU A 291 -31.31 8.69 13.14
C GLU A 291 -30.49 8.55 11.86
N ALA A 292 -29.22 8.13 11.98
CA ALA A 292 -28.36 7.83 10.85
C ALA A 292 -28.43 6.35 10.45
N ALA A 293 -29.07 5.49 11.26
CA ALA A 293 -29.16 4.07 10.97
C ALA A 293 -29.99 3.84 9.68
N PRO A 294 -29.57 2.90 8.82
CA PRO A 294 -30.34 2.53 7.65
C PRO A 294 -31.70 1.99 8.06
N ASP A 295 -32.74 2.39 7.34
CA ASP A 295 -34.11 1.98 7.61
C ASP A 295 -34.27 0.47 7.33
N THR A 296 -34.05 -0.35 8.36
CA THR A 296 -34.11 -1.81 8.25
C THR A 296 -35.53 -2.34 8.15
N THR A 297 -36.54 -1.46 8.27
CA THR A 297 -37.97 -1.84 8.18
C THR A 297 -38.45 -2.11 6.74
N ALA A 298 -37.72 -1.68 5.71
CA ALA A 298 -38.15 -1.87 4.31
C ALA A 298 -37.99 -3.31 3.76
N LYS A 299 -37.29 -4.22 4.47
CA LYS A 299 -37.09 -5.62 4.01
C LYS A 299 -38.12 -6.63 4.53
N ALA A 300 -39.09 -6.21 5.34
CA ALA A 300 -40.07 -7.13 5.94
C ALA A 300 -41.45 -7.15 5.23
N GLN A 301 -41.64 -6.45 4.10
CA GLN A 301 -42.94 -6.37 3.41
C GLN A 301 -42.92 -6.83 1.94
N SER A 302 -42.04 -7.77 1.60
CA SER A 302 -42.15 -8.52 0.34
C SER A 302 -41.82 -9.99 0.55
N GLN A 303 -42.75 -10.70 1.17
CA GLN A 303 -42.98 -12.14 0.97
C GLN A 303 -44.45 -12.34 0.67
#